data_AF-A0A0F5FGD4-F1
#
_entry.id   AF-A0A0F5FGD4-F1
#
_cell.length_a   1.000
_cell.length_b   1.000
_cell.length_c   1.000
_cell.angle_alpha   90.00
_cell.angle_beta   90.00
_cell.angle_gamma   90.00
#
_symmetry.space_group_name_H-M   'P 1'
#
loop_
_entity.id
_entity.type
_entity.pdbx_description
1 polymer ?
#
loop_
_entity_poly.entity_id
_entity_poly.type
_entity_poly.pdbx_seq_one_letter_code
_entity_poly.pdbx_strand_id
1 'polypeptide(L)' 'MKRFDSGTLIPGSTWHAQAESEAEVVRRAVENMKNINGETEIRPDMIERIKERIVDVDDQGQARH' A
#
# COMPACT_ATOMS: atom_id res chain seq x y z
N MET A 1 10.03 -2.19 9.35
CA MET A 1 9.63 -1.43 8.14
C MET A 1 8.12 -1.52 8.00
N LYS A 2 7.50 -0.67 7.20
CA LYS A 2 6.09 -0.73 6.86
C LYS A 2 5.91 -1.40 5.50
N ARG A 3 4.84 -2.19 5.35
CA ARG A 3 4.49 -2.87 4.11
C ARG A 3 3.01 -2.71 3.80
N PHE A 4 2.70 -2.49 2.52
CA PHE A 4 1.35 -2.58 1.97
C PHE A 4 1.33 -3.55 0.80
N ASP A 5 0.37 -4.47 0.79
CA ASP A 5 0.14 -5.41 -0.30
C ASP A 5 -1.16 -5.03 -1.02
N SER A 6 -1.09 -4.64 -2.30
CA SER A 6 -2.26 -4.14 -3.03
C SER A 6 -3.33 -5.22 -3.20
N GLY A 7 -2.97 -6.51 -3.18
CA GLY A 7 -3.91 -7.62 -3.20
C GLY A 7 -4.94 -7.61 -2.06
N THR A 8 -4.63 -6.92 -0.95
CA THR A 8 -5.55 -6.75 0.19
C THR A 8 -6.63 -5.68 -0.05
N LEU A 9 -6.47 -4.87 -1.10
CA LEU A 9 -7.39 -3.82 -1.51
C LEU A 9 -8.02 -4.11 -2.89
N ILE A 10 -7.21 -4.57 -3.84
CA ILE A 10 -7.57 -4.85 -5.24
C ILE A 10 -7.38 -6.34 -5.50
N PRO A 11 -8.47 -7.12 -5.60
CA PRO A 11 -8.38 -8.55 -5.88
C PRO A 11 -7.57 -8.84 -7.16
N GLY A 12 -6.64 -9.79 -7.07
CA GLY A 12 -5.77 -10.18 -8.20
C GLY A 12 -4.53 -9.29 -8.40
N SER A 13 -4.36 -8.22 -7.62
CA SER A 13 -3.15 -7.40 -7.68
C SER A 13 -1.98 -8.05 -6.94
N THR A 14 -0.81 -8.09 -7.57
CA THR A 14 0.42 -8.69 -7.01
C THR A 14 1.45 -7.65 -6.56
N TRP A 15 1.10 -6.37 -6.64
CA TRP A 15 2.00 -5.28 -6.31
C TRP A 15 2.08 -5.07 -4.79
N HIS A 16 3.23 -4.61 -4.31
CA HIS A 16 3.42 -4.25 -2.91
C HIS A 16 4.44 -3.12 -2.77
N ALA A 17 4.37 -2.39 -1.67
CA ALA A 17 5.34 -1.37 -1.29
C ALA A 17 5.87 -1.64 0.12
N GLN A 18 7.18 -1.40 0.29
CA GLN A 18 7.85 -1.43 1.59
C GLN A 18 8.70 -0.16 1.76
N ALA A 19 8.64 0.44 2.94
CA ALA A 19 9.46 1.60 3.30
C ALA A 19 9.64 1.73 4.82
N GLU A 20 10.54 2.60 5.25
CA GLU A 20 10.78 2.85 6.67
C GLU A 20 9.61 3.57 7.35
N SER A 21 8.84 4.35 6.60
CA SER A 21 7.70 5.12 7.10
C SER A 21 6.39 4.75 6.40
N GLU A 22 5.29 4.85 7.15
CA GLU A 22 3.95 4.66 6.62
C GLU A 22 3.64 5.66 5.50
N ALA A 23 4.06 6.92 5.67
CA ALA A 23 3.86 7.98 4.68
C ALA A 23 4.45 7.62 3.30
N GLU A 24 5.64 7.02 3.27
CA GLU A 24 6.28 6.61 2.03
C GLU A 24 5.58 5.38 1.41
N VAL A 25 5.09 4.45 2.22
CA VAL A 25 4.27 3.32 1.74
C VAL A 25 2.96 3.83 1.11
N VAL A 26 2.27 4.75 1.78
CA VAL A 26 1.04 5.37 1.28
C VAL A 26 1.30 6.10 -0.03
N ARG A 27 2.36 6.91 -0.12
CA ARG A 27 2.73 7.61 -1.34
C ARG A 27 2.93 6.64 -2.51
N ARG A 28 3.72 5.59 -2.33
CA ARG A 28 3.95 4.57 -3.38
C ARG A 28 2.67 3.86 -3.79
N ALA A 29 1.79 3.54 -2.84
CA ALA A 29 0.51 2.90 -3.13
C ALA A 29 -0.39 3.82 -3.97
N VAL A 30 -0.45 5.11 -3.63
CA VAL A 30 -1.18 6.14 -4.39
C VAL A 30 -0.61 6.30 -5.80
N GLU A 31 0.72 6.37 -5.94
CA GLU A 31 1.37 6.45 -7.26
C GLU A 31 1.07 5.21 -8.12
N ASN A 32 1.11 4.02 -7.53
CA ASN A 32 0.77 2.78 -8.21
C ASN A 32 -0.70 2.74 -8.67
N MET A 33 -1.64 3.15 -7.82
CA MET A 33 -3.06 3.20 -8.19
C MET A 33 -3.32 4.16 -9.36
N LYS A 34 -2.66 5.33 -9.38
CA LYS A 34 -2.73 6.28 -10.50
C LYS A 34 -2.24 5.67 -11.82
N ASN A 35 -1.21 4.83 -11.75
CA ASN A 35 -0.59 4.22 -12.94
C ASN A 35 -1.33 2.97 -13.43
N ILE A 36 -1.90 2.15 -12.54
CA ILE A 36 -2.54 0.87 -12.92
C ILE A 36 -3.98 1.05 -13.37
N ASN A 37 -4.75 1.92 -12.73
CA ASN A 37 -6.21 1.91 -12.89
C ASN A 37 -6.78 3.01 -13.79
N GLY A 38 -5.94 3.89 -14.36
CA GLY A 38 -6.44 5.06 -15.08
C GLY A 38 -7.30 5.99 -14.20
N GLU A 39 -7.32 5.75 -12.88
CA GLU A 39 -7.98 6.59 -11.90
C GLU A 39 -7.17 7.88 -11.77
N THR A 40 -7.61 8.91 -12.48
CA THR A 40 -7.04 10.27 -12.43
C THR A 40 -7.22 10.91 -11.05
N GLU A 41 -8.17 10.42 -10.25
CA GLU A 41 -8.53 10.99 -8.95
C GLU A 41 -8.57 9.91 -7.86
N ILE A 42 -7.69 10.06 -6.86
CA ILE A 42 -7.67 9.18 -5.69
C ILE A 42 -8.59 9.78 -4.62
N ARG A 43 -9.70 9.10 -4.34
CA ARG A 43 -10.64 9.47 -3.28
C ARG A 43 -9.97 9.38 -1.90
N PRO A 44 -10.24 10.31 -0.97
CA PRO A 44 -9.67 10.27 0.38
C PRO A 44 -9.92 8.95 1.12
N ASP A 45 -11.10 8.34 0.93
CA ASP A 45 -11.45 7.02 1.47
C ASP A 45 -10.44 5.93 1.08
N MET A 46 -9.91 5.97 -0.15
CA MET A 46 -8.92 4.98 -0.58
C MET A 46 -7.59 5.12 0.17
N ILE A 47 -7.21 6.35 0.54
CA ILE A 47 -6.00 6.59 1.33
C ILE A 47 -6.16 5.99 2.73
N GLU A 48 -7.32 6.19 3.36
CA GLU A 48 -7.61 5.60 4.67
C GLU A 48 -7.59 4.07 4.59
N ARG A 49 -8.19 3.49 3.56
CA ARG A 49 -8.20 2.03 3.36
C ARG A 49 -6.80 1.46 3.11
N ILE A 50 -5.89 2.22 2.50
CA ILE A 50 -4.48 1.83 2.38
C ILE A 50 -3.83 1.82 3.75
N LYS A 51 -3.99 2.89 4.54
CA LYS A 51 -3.40 2.99 5.88
C LYS A 51 -3.83 1.85 6.79
N GLU A 52 -5.12 1.51 6.79
CA GLU A 52 -5.67 0.38 7.56
C GLU A 52 -5.06 -0.98 7.21
N ARG A 53 -4.45 -1.10 6.02
CA ARG A 53 -3.86 -2.34 5.49
C ARG A 53 -2.33 -2.34 5.52
N ILE A 54 -1.71 -1.29 6.09
CA ILE A 54 -0.26 -1.26 6.27
C ILE A 54 0.10 -2.07 7.52
N VAL A 55 1.05 -2.99 7.34
CA VAL A 55 1.56 -3.84 8.43
C VAL A 55 3.03 -3.53 8.71
N ASP A 56 3.44 -3.75 9.96
CA ASP A 56 4.86 -3.79 10.29
C ASP A 56 5.46 -5.10 9.79
N VAL A 57 6.61 -4.98 9.14
CA VAL A 57 7.43 -6.12 8.74
C VAL A 57 8.81 -6.03 9.36
N ASP A 58 9.38 -7.21 9.62
CA ASP A 58 10.78 -7.33 10.00
C ASP A 58 11.72 -7.15 8.78
N ASP A 59 13.02 -7.20 9.02
CA ASP A 59 14.05 -7.04 7.98
C ASP A 59 13.98 -8.14 6.90
N GLN A 60 13.45 -9.31 7.25
CA GLN A 60 13.17 -10.43 6.34
C GLN A 60 11.81 -10.31 5.62
N GLY A 61 11.09 -9.21 5.82
CA GLY A 61 9.82 -8.92 5.13
C GLY A 61 8.61 -9.71 5.60
N GLN A 62 8.67 -10.37 6.77
CA GLN A 62 7.55 -11.09 7.37
C GLN A 62 6.71 -10.12 8.22
N ALA A 63 5.39 -10.27 8.16
CA ALA A 63 4.48 -9.48 8.99
C ALA A 63 4.74 -9.78 10.47
N ARG A 64 5.01 -8.73 11.24
CA ARG A 64 5.08 -8.79 12.70
C ARG A 64 3.67 -8.72 13.25
N HIS A 65 3.29 -9.73 14.04
CA HIS A 65 1.96 -9.92 14.58
C HIS A 65 1.79 -9.29 15.97
#